data_AF-A0A9E1HZ15-F1
#
_entry.id   AF-A0A9E1HZ15-F1
#
_cell.length_a   1.000
_cell.length_b   1.000
_cell.length_c   1.000
_cell.angle_alpha   90.00
_cell.angle_beta   90.00
_cell.angle_gamma   90.00
#
_symmetry.space_group_name_H-M   'P 1'
#
loop_
_entity.id
_entity.type
_entity.pdbx_description
1 polymer ?
#
loop_
_entity_poly.entity_id
_entity_poly.type
_entity_poly.pdbx_seq_one_letter_code
_entity_poly.pdbx_strand_id
1 'polypeptide(L)' 'MDTIIQILARELGRSEAHVENVVRLIDEGNTIPFIARYRKELHGAMDDTALRT' A
#
# COMPACT_ATOMS: atom_id res chain seq x y z
N MET A 1 -19.63 -8.56 3.60
CA MET A 1 -19.10 -7.36 4.27
C MET A 1 -17.68 -7.23 3.76
N ASP A 2 -17.40 -6.21 2.96
CA ASP A 2 -16.09 -6.06 2.32
C ASP A 2 -15.03 -5.73 3.38
N THR A 3 -13.82 -6.28 3.22
CA THR A 3 -12.69 -5.98 4.12
C THR A 3 -12.14 -4.58 3.85
N ILE A 4 -11.41 -4.01 4.80
CA ILE A 4 -10.75 -2.70 4.58
C ILE A 4 -9.79 -2.73 3.39
N ILE A 5 -9.09 -3.86 3.18
CA ILE A 5 -8.18 -4.06 2.04
C ILE A 5 -8.96 -4.00 0.71
N GLN A 6 -10.13 -4.64 0.65
CA GLN A 6 -10.99 -4.63 -0.54
C GLN A 6 -11.53 -3.24 -0.87
N ILE A 7 -11.90 -2.47 0.15
CA ILE A 7 -12.37 -1.09 -0.01
C ILE A 7 -11.25 -0.21 -0.54
N LEU A 8 -10.08 -0.23 0.12
CA LEU A 8 -8.91 0.57 -0.27
C LEU A 8 -8.39 0.20 -1.67
N ALA A 9 -8.35 -1.10 -2.00
CA ALA A 9 -7.96 -1.55 -3.34
C ALA A 9 -8.85 -0.94 -4.44
N ARG A 10 -10.16 -0.88 -4.19
CA ARG A 10 -11.13 -0.29 -5.12
C ARG A 10 -10.97 1.22 -5.22
N GLU A 11 -10.84 1.92 -4.09
CA GLU A 11 -10.71 3.38 -4.06
C GLU A 11 -9.40 3.88 -4.69
N LEU A 12 -8.30 3.16 -4.45
CA LEU A 12 -6.97 3.51 -4.96
C LEU A 12 -6.71 2.96 -6.37
N GLY A 13 -7.62 2.15 -6.93
CA GLY A 13 -7.44 1.49 -8.22
C GLY A 13 -6.23 0.54 -8.23
N ARG A 14 -5.99 -0.15 -7.12
CA ARG A 14 -4.86 -1.08 -6.92
C ARG A 14 -5.37 -2.49 -6.66
N SER A 15 -4.47 -3.47 -6.80
CA SER A 15 -4.80 -4.84 -6.40
C SER A 15 -4.82 -4.95 -4.88
N GLU A 16 -5.70 -5.82 -4.36
CA GLU A 16 -5.75 -6.14 -2.93
C GLU A 16 -4.38 -6.57 -2.39
N ALA A 17 -3.62 -7.37 -3.16
CA ALA A 17 -2.28 -7.80 -2.80
C ALA A 17 -1.29 -6.64 -2.62
N HIS A 18 -1.36 -5.59 -3.45
CA HIS A 18 -0.49 -4.42 -3.30
C HIS A 18 -0.85 -3.62 -2.05
N VAL A 19 -2.14 -3.49 -1.74
CA VAL A 19 -2.61 -2.79 -0.53
C VAL A 19 -2.22 -3.59 0.72
N GLU A 20 -2.43 -4.91 0.72
CA GLU A 20 -2.04 -5.81 1.80
C GLU A 20 -0.53 -5.72 2.08
N ASN A 21 0.30 -5.71 1.04
CA ASN A 21 1.74 -5.55 1.18
C ASN A 21 2.13 -4.22 1.83
N VAL A 22 1.46 -3.12 1.50
CA VAL A 22 1.72 -1.82 2.14
C VAL A 22 1.33 -1.85 3.61
N VAL A 23 0.14 -2.37 3.94
CA VAL A 23 -0.32 -2.49 5.33
C VAL A 23 0.69 -3.31 6.15
N ARG A 24 1.13 -4.46 5.62
CA ARG A 24 2.13 -5.29 6.29
C ARG A 24 3.45 -4.55 6.53
N LEU A 25 3.95 -3.80 5.54
CA LEU A 25 5.19 -3.03 5.70
C LEU A 25 5.06 -1.95 6.77
N ILE A 26 3.90 -1.31 6.90
CA ILE A 26 3.61 -0.33 7.95
C ILE A 26 3.56 -1.03 9.32
N ASP A 27 2.92 -2.19 9.43
CA ASP A 27 2.86 -2.99 10.67
C ASP A 27 4.26 -3.46 11.11
N GLU A 28 5.15 -3.75 10.15
CA GLU A 28 6.57 -4.05 10.39
C GLU A 28 7.39 -2.81 10.85
N GLY A 29 6.78 -1.62 10.90
CA GLY A 29 7.40 -0.38 11.36
C GLY A 29 8.12 0.41 10.27
N ASN A 30 7.94 0.08 8.98
CA ASN A 30 8.53 0.84 7.90
C ASN A 30 7.79 2.18 7.71
N THR A 31 8.54 3.23 7.40
CA THR A 31 7.95 4.56 7.14
C THR A 31 7.50 4.69 5.69
N ILE A 32 6.50 5.55 5.43
CA ILE A 32 6.00 5.81 4.07
C ILE A 32 7.13 6.20 3.08
N PRO A 33 8.05 7.15 3.41
CA PRO A 33 9.14 7.49 2.49
C PRO A 33 10.08 6.32 2.20
N PHE A 34 10.28 5.42 3.17
CA PHE A 34 11.08 4.21 2.97
C PHE A 34 10.38 3.21 2.04
N ILE A 35 9.09 2.96 2.27
CA ILE A 35 8.29 2.04 1.45
C ILE A 35 8.27 2.51 -0.01
N ALA A 36 7.92 3.78 -0.25
CA ALA A 36 7.84 4.35 -1.59
C ALA A 36 9.17 4.27 -2.37
N ARG A 37 10.30 4.41 -1.67
CA ARG A 37 11.63 4.45 -2.28
C ARG A 37 12.25 3.08 -2.48
N TYR A 38 12.04 2.13 -1.55
CA TYR A 38 12.81 0.87 -1.49
C TYR A 38 11.96 -0.41 -1.61
N ARG A 39 10.63 -0.31 -1.70
CA ARG A 39 9.71 -1.47 -1.76
C ARG A 39 8.74 -1.42 -2.95
N LYS A 40 9.09 -0.66 -3.99
CA LYS A 40 8.25 -0.39 -5.17
C LYS A 40 7.59 -1.62 -5.79
N GLU A 41 8.33 -2.72 -5.90
CA GLU A 41 7.84 -3.95 -6.54
C GLU A 41 6.72 -4.64 -5.74
N LEU A 42 6.68 -4.46 -4.42
CA LEU A 42 5.68 -5.09 -3.56
C LEU A 42 4.31 -4.43 -3.64
N HIS A 43 4.24 -3.20 -4.16
CA HIS A 43 3.03 -2.38 -4.11
C HIS A 43 2.73 -1.68 -5.45
N GLY A 44 3.26 -2.21 -6.56
CA GLY A 44 2.99 -1.68 -7.91
C GLY A 44 3.51 -0.25 -8.13
N ALA A 45 4.64 0.09 -7.51
CA ALA A 45 5.34 1.37 -7.64
C ALA A 45 4.51 2.62 -7.28
N MET A 46 3.58 2.50 -6.33
CA MET A 46 2.95 3.66 -5.66
C MET A 46 3.99 4.67 -5.17
N ASP A 47 3.73 5.96 -5.39
CA ASP A 47 4.56 7.05 -4.88
C ASP A 47 4.10 7.48 -3.47
N ASP A 48 4.88 8.35 -2.83
CA ASP A 48 4.60 8.88 -1.49
C ASP A 48 3.22 9.54 -1.37
N THR A 49 2.69 10.11 -2.46
CA THR A 49 1.36 10.74 -2.45
C THR A 49 0.30 9.65 -2.32
N ALA A 50 0.37 8.63 -3.18
CA ALA A 50 -0.56 7.50 -3.17
C ALA A 50 -0.52 6.68 -1.88
N LEU A 51 0.60 6.68 -1.14
CA LEU A 51 0.72 6.01 0.15
C LEU A 51 0.17 6.83 1.33
N ARG A 52 -0.08 8.15 1.14
CA ARG A 52 -0.52 9.07 2.20
C ARG A 52 -2.01 9.42 2.12
N THR A 53 -2.58 9.35 0.92
CA THR A 53 -4.00 9.63 0.63
C THR A 53 -4.81 8.35 0.66
#